data_AF-A0A942FLG3-F1
#
_entry.id   AF-A0A942FLG3-F1
#
_cell.length_a   1.000
_cell.length_b   1.000
_cell.length_c   1.000
_cell.angle_alpha   90.00
_cell.angle_beta   90.00
_cell.angle_gamma   90.00
#
_symmetry.space_group_name_H-M   'P 1'
#
loop_
_entity.id
_entity.type
_entity.pdbx_description
1 polymer ?
#
loop_
_entity_poly.entity_id
_entity_poly.type
_entity_poly.pdbx_seq_one_letter_code
_entity_poly.pdbx_strand_id
1 'polypeptide(L)'
;MGRNYLIAALALGAGVILSAPAHADTRAGVDAWTKGDYAGAVKEWQAQAAKGDADALFNLGQAYKLGKGVKQDLIKAEQLFAQAAAMGHLQAGDNYGLLLFQRGDRQRGLPYIRAAADRGDPRAQYLLGVMHFNGELVPKDWVRAYALVTLAQQQGLPQAAGAMAQMDQHIPYEQRQQGVQLAAELASQADATRARQLAAVDLGSQVPGPVPAPVRGPTVASAQGAAQSAQGAFPVLTRPNDSAEDTRIRQAGASPVRVHQGPAPGVTPPAPRPVAAQPPRPAPPPAPAPMPAAGGSWRIQLGAFGVAANADALWARVKGRPELAGHPRLNVKAGAVTKLQAGNYSQAGAQAACARLKAAGFTCVAVPG
;
A
#
# COMPACT_ATOMS: atom_id res chain seq x y z
N MET A 1 64.53 -37.43 46.94
CA MET A 1 63.61 -36.73 47.88
C MET A 1 62.71 -35.84 47.04
N GLY A 2 61.45 -36.23 46.89
CA GLY A 2 60.47 -35.46 46.13
C GLY A 2 59.88 -34.30 46.93
N ARG A 3 59.35 -33.31 46.20
CA ARG A 3 58.22 -32.48 46.62
C ARG A 3 57.57 -31.87 45.37
N ASN A 4 56.31 -32.26 45.18
CA ASN A 4 55.31 -31.60 44.33
C ASN A 4 55.19 -30.11 44.65
N TYR A 5 54.67 -29.29 43.73
CA TYR A 5 53.41 -28.54 43.90
C TYR A 5 52.99 -27.78 42.61
N LEU A 6 51.74 -28.05 42.21
CA LEU A 6 50.67 -27.11 41.80
C LEU A 6 50.83 -26.17 40.58
N ILE A 7 50.21 -26.61 39.48
CA ILE A 7 49.13 -25.96 38.69
C ILE A 7 48.95 -24.44 38.89
N ALA A 8 49.16 -23.67 37.82
CA ALA A 8 48.43 -22.43 37.56
C ALA A 8 48.23 -22.25 36.03
N ALA A 9 47.17 -22.85 35.49
CA ALA A 9 46.73 -22.61 34.12
C ALA A 9 45.96 -21.28 34.08
N LEU A 10 46.64 -20.21 33.64
CA LEU A 10 46.04 -18.91 33.37
C LEU A 10 45.36 -18.95 31.99
N ALA A 11 44.08 -19.28 31.98
CA ALA A 11 43.22 -19.11 30.81
C ALA A 11 42.86 -17.62 30.67
N LEU A 12 43.65 -16.88 29.89
CA LEU A 12 43.28 -15.55 29.40
C LEU A 12 42.23 -15.71 28.29
N GLY A 13 40.96 -15.80 28.69
CA GLY A 13 39.83 -15.65 27.79
C GLY A 13 39.73 -14.19 27.35
N ALA A 14 40.31 -13.86 26.21
CA ALA A 14 40.04 -12.60 25.52
C ALA A 14 38.61 -12.66 24.97
N GLY A 15 37.64 -12.18 25.77
CA GLY A 15 36.27 -12.00 25.35
C GLY A 15 36.21 -10.95 24.24
N VAL A 16 35.93 -11.40 23.01
CA VAL A 16 35.54 -10.51 21.91
C VAL A 16 34.16 -9.95 22.27
N ILE A 17 34.13 -8.72 22.79
CA ILE A 17 32.89 -7.95 22.93
C ILE A 17 32.48 -7.58 21.50
N LEU A 18 31.60 -8.39 20.90
CA LEU A 18 30.84 -7.99 19.73
C LEU A 18 29.95 -6.82 20.14
N SER A 19 30.42 -5.60 19.92
CA SER A 19 29.58 -4.41 19.96
C SER A 19 28.55 -4.54 18.83
N ALA A 20 27.37 -5.06 19.16
CA ALA A 20 26.22 -4.99 18.26
C ALA A 20 25.97 -3.51 17.94
N PRO A 21 25.72 -3.15 16.67
CA PRO A 21 25.40 -1.77 16.32
C PRO A 21 24.16 -1.37 17.12
N ALA A 22 24.26 -0.24 17.83
CA ALA A 22 23.15 0.35 18.55
C ALA A 22 22.14 0.89 17.52
N HIS A 23 21.32 0.00 16.97
CA HIS A 23 20.08 0.41 16.31
C HIS A 23 19.24 1.10 17.37
N ALA A 24 19.09 2.41 17.26
CA ALA A 24 18.34 3.20 18.22
C ALA A 24 16.89 2.67 18.27
N ASP A 25 16.43 2.39 19.48
CA ASP A 25 15.24 1.59 19.73
C ASP A 25 13.97 2.46 19.61
N THR A 26 13.53 2.75 18.38
CA THR A 26 12.22 3.40 18.14
C THR A 26 11.03 2.47 18.44
N ARG A 27 11.30 1.19 18.74
CA ARG A 27 10.30 0.17 19.04
C ARG A 27 9.35 0.59 20.15
N ALA A 28 9.87 1.18 21.24
CA ALA A 28 9.02 1.63 22.34
C ALA A 28 7.96 2.65 21.87
N GLY A 29 8.36 3.58 21.00
CA GLY A 29 7.44 4.55 20.41
C GLY A 29 6.47 3.91 19.42
N VAL A 30 6.92 2.96 18.60
CA VAL A 30 6.06 2.21 17.68
C VAL A 30 5.05 1.36 18.44
N ASP A 31 5.45 0.68 19.50
CA ASP A 31 4.59 -0.13 20.37
C ASP A 31 3.53 0.74 21.06
N ALA A 32 3.91 1.92 21.55
CA ALA A 32 2.98 2.90 22.11
C ALA A 32 1.96 3.37 21.06
N TRP A 33 2.43 3.68 19.84
CA TRP A 33 1.58 4.10 18.73
C TRP A 33 0.57 3.00 18.35
N THR A 34 1.02 1.75 18.22
CA THR A 34 0.14 0.61 17.91
C THR A 34 -0.93 0.38 18.98
N LYS A 35 -0.64 0.71 20.25
CA LYS A 35 -1.60 0.66 21.36
C LYS A 35 -2.55 1.87 21.42
N GLY A 36 -2.36 2.87 20.54
CA GLY A 36 -3.12 4.11 20.54
C GLY A 36 -2.64 5.16 21.56
N ASP A 37 -1.53 4.91 22.26
CA ASP A 37 -0.87 5.90 23.11
C ASP A 37 0.03 6.80 22.26
N TYR A 38 -0.61 7.70 21.51
CA TYR A 38 0.09 8.60 20.61
C TYR A 38 0.96 9.63 21.34
N ALA A 39 0.56 10.05 22.54
CA ALA A 39 1.34 11.01 23.34
C ALA A 39 2.61 10.35 23.89
N GLY A 40 2.51 9.11 24.38
CA GLY A 40 3.67 8.31 24.77
C GLY A 40 4.60 8.05 23.59
N ALA A 41 4.05 7.66 22.42
CA ALA A 41 4.83 7.44 21.21
C ALA A 41 5.64 8.67 20.79
N VAL A 42 4.99 9.84 20.77
CA VAL A 42 5.64 11.13 20.48
C VAL A 42 6.76 11.42 21.45
N LYS A 43 6.55 11.19 22.75
CA LYS A 43 7.57 11.44 23.78
C LYS A 43 8.80 10.57 23.56
N GLU A 44 8.61 9.28 23.29
CA GLU A 44 9.71 8.35 22.99
C GLU A 44 10.47 8.77 21.72
N TRP A 45 9.75 9.09 20.64
CA TRP A 45 10.39 9.53 19.40
C TRP A 45 11.09 10.87 19.53
N GLN A 46 10.58 11.82 20.33
CA GLN A 46 11.30 13.07 20.61
C GLN A 46 12.66 12.80 21.28
N ALA A 47 12.70 11.86 22.23
CA ALA A 47 13.94 11.50 22.91
C ALA A 47 14.97 10.84 21.97
N GLN A 48 14.52 9.99 21.03
CA GLN A 48 15.42 9.36 20.05
C GLN A 48 15.82 10.33 18.92
N ALA A 49 14.89 11.16 18.45
CA ALA A 49 15.17 12.19 17.45
C ALA A 49 16.23 13.19 17.96
N ALA A 50 16.20 13.55 19.25
CA ALA A 50 17.23 14.39 19.87
C ALA A 50 18.63 13.75 19.85
N LYS A 51 18.72 12.43 19.70
CA LYS A 51 19.99 11.68 19.54
C LYS A 51 20.40 11.52 18.08
N GLY A 52 19.67 12.12 17.14
CA GLY A 52 19.94 12.04 15.71
C GLY A 52 19.39 10.78 15.03
N ASP A 53 18.41 10.10 15.64
CA ASP A 53 17.80 8.94 15.02
C ASP A 53 16.83 9.32 13.88
N ALA A 54 17.11 8.81 12.68
CA ALA A 54 16.35 9.16 11.48
C ALA A 54 14.94 8.55 11.46
N ASP A 55 14.76 7.36 12.01
CA ASP A 55 13.45 6.68 12.10
C ASP A 55 12.52 7.42 13.06
N ALA A 56 13.06 7.93 14.17
CA ALA A 56 12.34 8.74 15.14
C ALA A 56 11.93 10.10 14.55
N LEU A 57 12.82 10.74 13.79
CA LEU A 57 12.50 11.96 13.05
C LEU A 57 11.36 11.72 12.05
N PHE A 58 11.40 10.62 11.31
CA PHE A 58 10.32 10.22 10.40
C PHE A 58 8.99 10.00 11.14
N ASN A 59 9.00 9.21 12.22
CA ASN A 59 7.80 8.90 12.99
C ASN A 59 7.19 10.15 13.65
N LEU A 60 8.04 11.05 14.17
CA LEU A 60 7.59 12.33 14.71
C LEU A 60 7.01 13.23 13.59
N GLY A 61 7.60 13.21 12.40
CA GLY A 61 7.05 13.88 11.21
C GLY A 61 5.64 13.38 10.88
N GLN A 62 5.43 12.07 10.92
CA GLN A 62 4.11 11.45 10.73
C GLN A 62 3.12 11.88 11.82
N ALA A 63 3.54 11.92 13.09
CA ALA A 63 2.70 12.38 14.19
C ALA A 63 2.21 13.82 14.00
N TYR A 64 3.11 14.74 13.59
CA TYR A 64 2.75 16.13 13.27
C TYR A 64 1.88 16.26 12.02
N LYS A 65 2.15 15.45 10.99
CA LYS A 65 1.32 15.41 9.77
C LYS A 65 -0.12 14.98 10.07
N LEU A 66 -0.30 13.98 10.93
CA LEU A 66 -1.60 13.40 11.27
C LEU A 66 -2.29 14.08 12.46
N GLY A 67 -1.58 14.92 13.23
CA GLY A 67 -2.09 15.50 14.48
C GLY A 67 -2.37 14.46 15.57
N LYS A 68 -1.57 13.39 15.63
CA LYS A 68 -1.71 12.29 16.59
C LYS A 68 -0.70 12.44 17.71
N GLY A 69 -1.15 12.59 18.96
CA GLY A 69 -0.28 12.83 20.11
C GLY A 69 0.32 14.24 20.17
N VAL A 70 0.16 15.03 19.10
CA VAL A 70 0.56 16.43 18.98
C VAL A 70 -0.50 17.20 18.17
N LYS A 71 -0.52 18.53 18.28
CA LYS A 71 -1.31 19.37 17.36
C LYS A 71 -0.76 19.20 15.93
N GLN A 72 -1.67 19.08 14.96
CA GLN A 72 -1.28 18.97 13.55
C GLN A 72 -0.47 20.19 13.12
N ASP A 73 0.67 19.95 12.47
CA ASP A 73 1.58 20.98 11.97
C ASP A 73 2.35 20.44 10.75
N LEU A 74 1.89 20.83 9.55
CA LEU A 74 2.50 20.37 8.30
C LEU A 74 3.89 20.97 8.05
N ILE A 75 4.17 22.17 8.56
CA ILE A 75 5.48 22.80 8.42
C ILE A 75 6.50 22.05 9.27
N LYS A 76 6.12 21.71 10.50
CA LYS A 76 6.98 20.91 11.37
C LYS A 76 7.19 19.49 10.85
N ALA A 77 6.15 18.87 10.29
CA ALA A 77 6.26 17.58 9.62
C ALA A 77 7.25 17.64 8.44
N GLU A 78 7.15 18.68 7.57
CA GLU A 78 8.08 18.89 6.45
C GLU A 78 9.53 18.99 6.94
N GLN A 79 9.79 19.77 8.00
CA GLN A 79 11.14 19.94 8.55
C GLN A 79 11.71 18.61 9.08
N LEU A 80 10.90 17.83 9.79
CA LEU A 80 11.31 16.53 10.33
C LEU A 80 11.60 15.52 9.20
N PHE A 81 10.75 15.47 8.18
CA PHE A 81 10.99 14.63 7.02
C PHE A 81 12.24 15.06 6.25
N ALA A 82 12.48 16.37 6.09
CA ALA A 82 13.68 16.87 5.44
C ALA A 82 14.95 16.46 6.20
N GLN A 83 14.94 16.54 7.54
CA GLN A 83 16.05 16.11 8.39
C GLN A 83 16.31 14.61 8.28
N ALA A 84 15.27 13.77 8.42
CA ALA A 84 15.40 12.33 8.26
C ALA A 84 15.87 11.94 6.84
N ALA A 85 15.35 12.61 5.80
CA ALA A 85 15.77 12.39 4.41
C ALA A 85 17.24 12.75 4.19
N ALA A 86 17.74 13.82 4.81
CA ALA A 86 19.15 14.21 4.76
C ALA A 86 20.07 13.16 5.42
N MET A 87 19.54 12.34 6.33
CA MET A 87 20.21 11.20 6.95
C MET A 87 20.05 9.89 6.14
N GLY A 88 19.42 9.93 4.97
CA GLY A 88 19.22 8.76 4.10
C GLY A 88 17.92 7.99 4.36
N HIS A 89 17.03 8.47 5.23
CA HIS A 89 15.75 7.79 5.48
C HIS A 89 14.82 7.88 4.26
N LEU A 90 14.61 6.74 3.59
CA LEU A 90 13.92 6.67 2.30
C LEU A 90 12.47 7.15 2.36
N GLN A 91 11.65 6.64 3.29
CA GLN A 91 10.24 7.04 3.40
C GLN A 91 10.06 8.51 3.81
N ALA A 92 11.02 9.08 4.54
CA ALA A 92 11.03 10.50 4.86
C ALA A 92 11.30 11.34 3.61
N GLY A 93 12.26 10.91 2.77
CA GLY A 93 12.50 11.51 1.46
C GLY A 93 11.25 11.51 0.57
N ASP A 94 10.48 10.42 0.58
CA ASP A 94 9.23 10.31 -0.20
C ASP A 94 8.17 11.29 0.29
N ASN A 95 7.93 11.33 1.60
CA ASN A 95 6.97 12.28 2.19
C ASN A 95 7.43 13.73 2.02
N TYR A 96 8.73 14.00 2.13
CA TYR A 96 9.29 15.33 1.90
C TYR A 96 9.06 15.78 0.45
N GLY A 97 9.37 14.93 -0.53
CA GLY A 97 9.10 15.18 -1.95
C GLY A 97 7.63 15.50 -2.23
N LEU A 98 6.71 14.71 -1.65
CA LEU A 98 5.27 14.95 -1.79
C LEU A 98 4.82 16.29 -1.18
N LEU A 99 5.33 16.66 0.01
CA LEU A 99 5.03 17.94 0.65
C LEU A 99 5.57 19.12 -0.16
N LEU A 100 6.78 19.02 -0.72
CA LEU A 100 7.35 20.01 -1.63
C LEU A 100 6.43 20.26 -2.84
N PHE A 101 5.90 19.19 -3.45
CA PHE A 101 4.95 19.28 -4.55
C PHE A 101 3.63 19.95 -4.12
N GLN A 102 3.10 19.57 -2.95
CA GLN A 102 1.85 20.13 -2.43
C GLN A 102 1.92 21.64 -2.18
N ARG A 103 3.08 22.15 -1.73
CA ARG A 103 3.28 23.59 -1.50
C ARG A 103 3.78 24.37 -2.72
N GLY A 104 3.93 23.71 -3.87
CA GLY A 104 4.33 24.34 -5.13
C GLY A 104 5.84 24.39 -5.40
N ASP A 105 6.69 23.89 -4.51
CA ASP A 105 8.14 23.83 -4.66
C ASP A 105 8.58 22.58 -5.46
N ARG A 106 7.93 22.40 -6.62
CA ARG A 106 7.98 21.16 -7.41
C ARG A 106 9.37 20.86 -7.97
N GLN A 107 10.16 21.88 -8.29
CA GLN A 107 11.54 21.72 -8.77
C GLN A 107 12.43 21.05 -7.73
N ARG A 108 12.35 21.49 -6.47
CA ARG A 108 13.08 20.87 -5.36
C ARG A 108 12.55 19.49 -5.02
N GLY A 109 11.25 19.26 -5.19
CA GLY A 109 10.63 17.95 -4.95
C GLY A 109 10.96 16.89 -6.00
N LEU A 110 11.25 17.29 -7.25
CA LEU A 110 11.37 16.38 -8.38
C LEU A 110 12.37 15.23 -8.17
N PRO A 111 13.60 15.45 -7.65
CA PRO A 111 14.52 14.33 -7.41
C PRO A 111 13.98 13.31 -6.39
N TYR A 112 13.24 13.76 -5.38
CA TYR A 112 12.58 12.88 -4.42
C TYR A 112 11.44 12.09 -5.06
N ILE A 113 10.60 12.75 -5.88
CA ILE A 113 9.52 12.07 -6.62
C ILE A 113 10.07 11.02 -7.58
N ARG A 114 11.16 11.30 -8.30
CA ARG A 114 11.81 10.31 -9.16
C ARG A 114 12.30 9.11 -8.36
N ALA A 115 13.07 9.36 -7.30
CA ALA A 115 13.58 8.29 -6.45
C ALA A 115 12.47 7.44 -5.80
N ALA A 116 11.35 8.06 -5.42
CA ALA A 116 10.17 7.40 -4.88
C ALA A 116 9.48 6.53 -5.94
N ALA A 117 9.29 7.06 -7.17
CA ALA A 117 8.70 6.35 -8.28
C ALA A 117 9.56 5.14 -8.73
N ASP A 118 10.89 5.30 -8.70
CA ASP A 118 11.88 4.25 -8.98
C ASP A 118 11.85 3.13 -7.93
N ARG A 119 11.32 3.40 -6.72
CA ARG A 119 11.04 2.39 -5.69
C ARG A 119 9.62 1.84 -5.76
N GLY A 120 8.78 2.39 -6.63
CA GLY A 120 7.42 1.94 -6.81
C GLY A 120 6.36 2.66 -5.96
N ASP A 121 6.67 3.80 -5.31
CA ASP A 121 5.62 4.55 -4.58
C ASP A 121 4.52 5.00 -5.57
N PRO A 122 3.26 4.57 -5.38
CA PRO A 122 2.21 4.81 -6.37
C PRO A 122 1.85 6.29 -6.50
N ARG A 123 1.98 7.08 -5.44
CA ARG A 123 1.71 8.53 -5.49
C ARG A 123 2.78 9.24 -6.31
N ALA A 124 4.04 8.85 -6.14
CA ALA A 124 5.16 9.37 -6.91
C ALA A 124 5.11 8.93 -8.37
N GLN A 125 4.80 7.66 -8.65
CA GLN A 125 4.57 7.16 -10.01
C GLN A 125 3.45 7.95 -10.70
N TYR A 126 2.34 8.19 -10.01
CA TYR A 126 1.26 9.03 -10.52
C TYR A 126 1.72 10.45 -10.86
N LEU A 127 2.39 11.14 -9.93
CA LEU A 127 2.89 12.50 -10.16
C LEU A 127 3.88 12.55 -11.33
N LEU A 128 4.83 11.62 -11.38
CA LEU A 128 5.81 11.54 -12.45
C LEU A 128 5.16 11.22 -13.80
N GLY A 129 4.16 10.33 -13.81
CA GLY A 129 3.39 9.99 -15.01
C GLY A 129 2.61 11.20 -15.55
N VAL A 130 1.93 11.94 -14.68
CA VAL A 130 1.23 13.19 -15.04
C VAL A 130 2.21 14.24 -15.59
N MET A 131 3.39 14.38 -14.97
CA MET A 131 4.44 15.28 -15.46
C MET A 131 4.93 14.90 -16.86
N HIS A 132 5.17 13.62 -17.13
CA HIS A 132 5.52 13.14 -18.47
C HIS A 132 4.38 13.31 -19.48
N PHE A 133 3.12 13.21 -19.05
CA PHE A 133 1.98 13.43 -19.94
C PHE A 133 1.88 14.90 -20.38
N ASN A 134 2.06 15.83 -19.44
CA ASN A 134 1.97 17.27 -19.69
C ASN A 134 3.26 17.86 -20.28
N GLY A 135 4.41 17.22 -20.07
CA GLY A 135 5.72 17.79 -20.38
C GLY A 135 6.17 18.87 -19.38
N GLU A 136 5.71 18.77 -18.13
CA GLU A 136 6.05 19.72 -17.06
C GLU A 136 7.18 19.19 -16.20
N LEU A 137 8.26 19.96 -16.02
CA LEU A 137 9.47 19.61 -15.23
C LEU A 137 10.29 18.43 -15.77
N VAL A 138 9.66 17.58 -16.59
CA VAL A 138 10.26 16.45 -17.31
C VAL A 138 9.82 16.50 -18.78
N PRO A 139 10.64 15.98 -19.72
CA PRO A 139 10.22 15.89 -21.11
C PRO A 139 8.93 15.10 -21.28
N LYS A 140 8.12 15.54 -22.24
CA LYS A 140 6.87 14.87 -22.58
C LYS A 140 7.17 13.47 -23.13
N ASP A 141 6.59 12.45 -22.52
CA ASP A 141 6.77 11.04 -22.87
C ASP A 141 5.48 10.27 -22.53
N TRP A 142 4.63 10.09 -23.53
CA TRP A 142 3.31 9.46 -23.33
C TRP A 142 3.39 7.97 -23.00
N VAL A 143 4.37 7.26 -23.54
CA VAL A 143 4.57 5.83 -23.25
C VAL A 143 4.94 5.65 -21.78
N ARG A 144 5.93 6.42 -21.29
CA ARG A 144 6.32 6.41 -19.87
C ARG A 144 5.23 6.96 -18.96
N ALA A 145 4.51 8.00 -19.38
CA ALA A 145 3.38 8.52 -18.63
C ALA A 145 2.32 7.45 -18.38
N TYR A 146 1.90 6.77 -19.45
CA TYR A 146 0.91 5.71 -19.38
C TYR A 146 1.40 4.53 -18.53
N ALA A 147 2.67 4.15 -18.67
CA ALA A 147 3.28 3.10 -17.85
C ALA A 147 3.24 3.41 -16.35
N LEU A 148 3.69 4.61 -15.96
CA LEU A 148 3.75 5.03 -14.57
C LEU A 148 2.35 5.15 -13.93
N VAL A 149 1.38 5.70 -14.65
CA VAL A 149 0.01 5.81 -14.13
C VAL A 149 -0.68 4.45 -14.08
N THR A 150 -0.37 3.54 -15.02
CA THR A 150 -0.83 2.14 -14.95
C THR A 150 -0.35 1.46 -13.66
N LEU A 151 0.93 1.64 -13.28
CA LEU A 151 1.46 1.09 -12.04
C LEU A 151 0.79 1.68 -10.79
N ALA A 152 0.59 3.00 -10.77
CA ALA A 152 -0.13 3.66 -9.69
C ALA A 152 -1.57 3.12 -9.55
N GLN A 153 -2.27 2.89 -10.68
CA GLN A 153 -3.62 2.34 -10.70
C GLN A 153 -3.66 0.89 -10.20
N GLN A 154 -2.73 0.04 -10.63
CA GLN A 154 -2.64 -1.36 -10.19
C GLN A 154 -2.41 -1.48 -8.67
N GLN A 155 -1.72 -0.51 -8.07
CA GLN A 155 -1.53 -0.39 -6.63
C GLN A 155 -2.73 0.23 -5.91
N GLY A 156 -3.82 0.53 -6.62
CA GLY A 156 -5.08 0.99 -6.06
C GLY A 156 -5.17 2.49 -5.80
N LEU A 157 -4.27 3.31 -6.37
CA LEU A 157 -4.35 4.77 -6.21
C LEU A 157 -5.62 5.32 -6.91
N PRO A 158 -6.62 5.85 -6.19
CA PRO A 158 -7.90 6.22 -6.79
C PRO A 158 -7.79 7.29 -7.88
N GLN A 159 -6.86 8.23 -7.71
CA GLN A 159 -6.58 9.32 -8.66
C GLN A 159 -6.06 8.80 -10.01
N ALA A 160 -5.41 7.63 -10.02
CA ALA A 160 -4.83 7.07 -11.23
C ALA A 160 -5.90 6.60 -12.22
N ALA A 161 -7.04 6.09 -11.74
CA ALA A 161 -8.12 5.63 -12.63
C ALA A 161 -8.71 6.79 -13.47
N GLY A 162 -8.97 7.93 -12.83
CA GLY A 162 -9.40 9.15 -13.53
C GLY A 162 -8.32 9.64 -14.50
N ALA A 163 -7.04 9.52 -14.11
CA ALA A 163 -5.95 9.95 -14.98
C ALA A 163 -5.81 9.10 -16.24
N MET A 164 -5.93 7.77 -16.09
CA MET A 164 -5.91 6.83 -17.21
C MET A 164 -7.02 7.11 -18.22
N ALA A 165 -8.24 7.37 -17.74
CA ALA A 165 -9.37 7.67 -18.63
C ALA A 165 -9.12 8.90 -19.51
N GLN A 166 -8.46 9.93 -18.98
CA GLN A 166 -8.08 11.10 -19.77
C GLN A 166 -6.90 10.79 -20.69
N MET A 167 -5.89 10.05 -20.22
CA MET A 167 -4.78 9.61 -21.07
C MET A 167 -5.27 8.80 -22.27
N ASP A 168 -6.27 7.94 -22.09
CA ASP A 168 -6.89 7.14 -23.16
C ASP A 168 -7.52 7.97 -24.27
N GLN A 169 -7.93 9.21 -23.98
CA GLN A 169 -8.49 10.14 -24.96
C GLN A 169 -7.42 10.84 -25.81
N HIS A 170 -6.17 10.88 -25.32
CA HIS A 170 -5.09 11.67 -25.93
C HIS A 170 -3.93 10.81 -26.46
N ILE A 171 -3.66 9.67 -25.83
CA ILE A 171 -2.52 8.81 -26.18
C ILE A 171 -2.98 7.79 -27.24
N PRO A 172 -2.32 7.74 -28.42
CA PRO A 172 -2.60 6.75 -29.46
C PRO A 172 -2.54 5.33 -28.93
N TYR A 173 -3.36 4.45 -29.49
CA TYR A 173 -3.50 3.07 -29.02
C TYR A 173 -2.15 2.33 -28.97
N GLU A 174 -1.30 2.52 -29.99
CA GLU A 174 0.02 1.89 -30.09
C GLU A 174 0.93 2.29 -28.92
N GLN A 175 0.93 3.58 -28.57
CA GLN A 175 1.72 4.09 -27.44
C GLN A 175 1.18 3.61 -26.10
N ARG A 176 -0.14 3.42 -25.97
CA ARG A 176 -0.73 2.81 -24.77
C ARG A 176 -0.30 1.34 -24.63
N GLN A 177 -0.27 0.57 -25.71
CA GLN A 177 0.22 -0.81 -25.69
C GLN A 177 1.70 -0.88 -25.26
N GLN A 178 2.53 0.00 -25.81
CA GLN A 178 3.93 0.15 -25.38
C GLN A 178 4.02 0.53 -23.90
N GLY A 179 3.16 1.42 -23.41
CA GLY A 179 3.10 1.84 -22.01
C GLY A 179 2.76 0.68 -21.06
N VAL A 180 1.86 -0.22 -21.45
CA VAL A 180 1.55 -1.43 -20.66
C VAL A 180 2.76 -2.36 -20.56
N GLN A 181 3.52 -2.54 -21.65
CA GLN A 181 4.74 -3.34 -21.63
C GLN A 181 5.81 -2.69 -20.75
N LEU A 182 6.04 -1.40 -20.93
CA LEU A 182 6.98 -0.63 -20.11
C LEU A 182 6.60 -0.63 -18.63
N ALA A 183 5.30 -0.66 -18.29
CA ALA A 183 4.86 -0.77 -16.89
C ALA A 183 5.40 -2.03 -16.23
N ALA A 184 5.36 -3.19 -16.90
CA ALA A 184 5.91 -4.44 -16.37
C ALA A 184 7.43 -4.35 -16.13
N GLU A 185 8.16 -3.72 -17.05
CA GLU A 185 9.60 -3.48 -16.89
C GLU A 185 9.90 -2.55 -15.71
N LEU A 186 9.18 -1.44 -15.59
CA LEU A 186 9.33 -0.49 -14.49
C LEU A 186 8.98 -1.11 -13.13
N ALA A 187 7.97 -1.99 -13.07
CA ALA A 187 7.64 -2.74 -11.86
C ALA A 187 8.82 -3.65 -11.42
N SER A 188 9.40 -4.40 -12.36
CA SER A 188 10.57 -5.23 -12.08
C SER A 188 11.78 -4.40 -11.63
N GLN A 189 12.00 -3.24 -12.25
CA GLN A 189 13.05 -2.30 -11.85
C GLN A 189 12.81 -1.73 -10.45
N ALA A 190 11.56 -1.46 -10.08
CA ALA A 190 11.19 -1.00 -8.75
C ALA A 190 11.45 -2.07 -7.68
N ASP A 191 11.10 -3.33 -7.96
CA ASP A 191 11.41 -4.46 -7.08
C ASP A 191 12.92 -4.61 -6.86
N ALA A 192 13.70 -4.55 -7.95
CA ALA A 192 15.17 -4.61 -7.89
C ALA A 192 15.75 -3.43 -7.10
N THR A 193 15.22 -2.22 -7.27
CA THR A 193 15.67 -1.02 -6.55
C THR A 193 15.39 -1.14 -5.05
N ARG A 194 14.19 -1.57 -4.66
CA ARG A 194 13.86 -1.82 -3.25
C ARG A 194 14.75 -2.90 -2.64
N ALA A 195 14.98 -4.01 -3.35
CA ALA A 195 15.85 -5.09 -2.89
C ALA A 195 17.29 -4.61 -2.65
N ARG A 196 17.86 -3.82 -3.57
CA ARG A 196 19.20 -3.24 -3.41
C ARG A 196 19.30 -2.31 -2.20
N GLN A 197 18.27 -1.51 -1.97
CA GLN A 197 18.28 -0.55 -0.86
C GLN A 197 18.10 -1.23 0.50
N LEU A 198 17.26 -2.26 0.58
CA LEU A 198 17.15 -3.10 1.78
C LEU A 198 18.51 -3.76 2.09
N ALA A 199 19.17 -4.34 1.08
CA ALA A 199 20.49 -4.92 1.26
C ALA A 199 21.56 -3.89 1.71
N ALA A 200 21.48 -2.65 1.23
CA ALA A 200 22.37 -1.58 1.68
C ALA A 200 22.16 -1.23 3.17
N VAL A 201 20.91 -1.18 3.62
CA VAL A 201 20.57 -0.99 5.05
C VAL A 201 21.12 -2.13 5.89
N ASP A 202 20.96 -3.38 5.46
CA ASP A 202 21.48 -4.57 6.17
C ASP A 202 23.01 -4.55 6.31
N LEU A 203 23.70 -4.01 5.30
CA LEU A 203 25.16 -3.89 5.27
C LEU A 203 25.69 -2.62 5.97
N GLY A 204 24.81 -1.82 6.60
CA GLY A 204 25.19 -0.55 7.23
C GLY A 204 25.73 0.49 6.25
N SER A 205 25.51 0.28 4.95
CA SER A 205 25.94 1.20 3.89
C SER A 205 24.85 2.25 3.71
N GLN A 206 25.22 3.54 3.80
CA GLN A 206 24.30 4.62 3.52
C GLN A 206 23.82 4.51 2.06
N VAL A 207 22.52 4.36 1.86
CA VAL A 207 21.92 4.56 0.55
C VAL A 207 22.08 6.05 0.24
N PRO A 208 22.76 6.44 -0.85
CA PRO A 208 22.84 7.84 -1.23
C PRO A 208 21.42 8.37 -1.41
N GLY A 209 21.00 9.28 -0.53
CA GLY A 209 19.76 10.02 -0.74
C GLY A 209 19.89 10.88 -2.01
N PRO A 210 18.78 11.25 -2.66
CA PRO A 210 18.83 12.28 -3.70
C PRO A 210 19.45 13.54 -3.08
N VAL A 211 20.71 13.82 -3.44
CA VAL A 211 21.46 14.95 -2.91
C VAL A 211 20.74 16.22 -3.38
N PRO A 212 20.33 17.12 -2.48
CA PRO A 212 19.71 18.37 -2.90
C PRO A 212 20.70 19.14 -3.78
N ALA A 213 20.28 19.48 -4.99
CA ALA A 213 21.05 20.38 -5.84
C ALA A 213 21.28 21.70 -5.08
N PRO A 214 22.48 22.30 -5.14
CA PRO A 214 22.76 23.55 -4.44
C PRO A 214 21.78 24.63 -4.89
N VAL A 215 21.19 25.32 -3.92
CA VAL A 215 20.24 26.42 -4.13
C VAL A 215 20.99 27.53 -4.87
N ARG A 216 20.86 27.59 -6.19
CA ARG A 216 21.23 28.78 -6.94
C ARG A 216 20.09 29.78 -6.76
N GLY A 217 20.42 30.96 -6.20
CA GLY A 217 19.48 32.06 -6.03
C GLY A 217 18.80 32.43 -7.35
N PRO A 218 17.62 33.08 -7.30
CA PRO A 218 16.80 33.29 -8.48
C PRO A 218 17.49 34.20 -9.49
N THR A 219 18.03 33.63 -10.56
CA THR A 219 18.21 34.37 -11.81
C THR A 219 16.83 34.55 -12.42
N VAL A 220 16.33 35.78 -12.40
CA VAL A 220 15.18 36.24 -13.18
C VAL A 220 15.52 36.07 -14.67
N ALA A 221 15.11 34.94 -15.25
CA ALA A 221 15.01 34.76 -16.68
C ALA A 221 13.53 34.85 -17.05
N SER A 222 13.17 35.93 -17.73
CA SER A 222 11.82 36.25 -18.19
C SER A 222 11.31 35.16 -19.13
N ALA A 223 10.35 34.36 -18.68
CA ALA A 223 9.55 33.48 -19.53
C ALA A 223 8.21 34.16 -19.84
N GLN A 224 8.22 35.08 -20.80
CA GLN A 224 7.00 35.45 -21.51
C GLN A 224 6.83 34.45 -22.66
N GLY A 225 5.79 33.61 -22.57
CA GLY A 225 5.36 32.76 -23.69
C GLY A 225 5.15 31.29 -23.35
N ALA A 226 4.26 30.97 -22.40
CA ALA A 226 3.61 29.66 -22.32
C ALA A 226 2.36 29.73 -21.43
N ALA A 227 1.42 30.60 -21.78
CA ALA A 227 0.11 30.64 -21.14
C ALA A 227 -0.96 30.61 -22.24
N GLN A 228 -1.22 29.42 -22.79
CA GLN A 228 -2.44 29.09 -23.54
C GLN A 228 -2.40 27.61 -23.96
N SER A 229 -2.72 26.72 -23.00
CA SER A 229 -3.37 25.41 -23.21
C SER A 229 -3.42 24.63 -21.88
N ALA A 230 -4.25 25.10 -20.95
CA ALA A 230 -4.60 24.36 -19.74
C ALA A 230 -6.10 24.09 -19.73
N GLN A 231 -6.57 23.33 -20.71
CA GLN A 231 -7.85 22.64 -20.62
C GLN A 231 -7.51 21.15 -20.49
N GLY A 232 -7.62 20.62 -19.26
CA GLY A 232 -7.31 19.23 -18.94
C GLY A 232 -6.18 19.00 -17.93
N ALA A 233 -5.93 19.92 -17.00
CA ALA A 233 -4.98 19.66 -15.93
C ALA A 233 -5.53 18.58 -14.98
N PHE A 234 -4.83 17.46 -14.84
CA PHE A 234 -5.12 16.46 -13.82
C PHE A 234 -5.11 17.11 -12.44
N PRO A 235 -5.98 16.69 -11.51
CA PRO A 235 -5.83 17.09 -10.12
C PRO A 235 -4.48 16.56 -9.63
N VAL A 236 -3.48 17.44 -9.59
CA VAL A 236 -2.27 17.25 -8.79
C VAL A 236 -2.75 16.94 -7.38
N LEU A 237 -2.10 16.02 -6.66
CA LEU A 237 -2.45 15.61 -5.30
C LEU A 237 -2.62 16.85 -4.37
N THR A 238 -3.79 17.47 -4.38
CA THR A 238 -4.14 18.60 -3.52
C THR A 238 -4.90 18.02 -2.34
N ARG A 239 -4.18 17.97 -1.22
CA ARG A 239 -4.57 17.40 0.09
C ARG A 239 -4.89 15.90 0.04
N PRO A 240 -4.26 15.09 0.91
CA PRO A 240 -4.72 13.73 1.10
C PRO A 240 -6.10 13.77 1.75
N ASN A 241 -7.08 13.13 1.11
CA ASN A 241 -8.07 12.42 1.90
C ASN A 241 -7.31 11.20 2.45
N ASP A 242 -6.75 11.32 3.65
CA ASP A 242 -6.01 10.27 4.33
C ASP A 242 -7.00 9.14 4.70
N SER A 243 -7.13 8.19 3.79
CA SER A 243 -7.78 6.90 4.02
C SER A 243 -7.11 5.85 3.14
N ALA A 244 -5.80 5.71 3.29
CA ALA A 244 -5.06 4.58 2.74
C ALA A 244 -3.83 4.29 3.63
N GLU A 245 -4.08 4.12 4.92
CA GLU A 245 -3.26 3.31 5.85
C GLU A 245 -4.14 3.01 7.08
N ASP A 246 -5.32 2.41 6.83
CA ASP A 246 -6.17 1.85 7.89
C ASP A 246 -6.08 0.32 7.85
N THR A 247 -5.23 -0.20 8.74
CA THR A 247 -5.19 -1.61 9.06
C THR A 247 -6.44 -1.93 9.87
N ARG A 248 -7.40 -2.60 9.21
CA ARG A 248 -8.57 -3.30 9.77
C ARG A 248 -8.55 -3.45 11.31
N ILE A 249 -9.45 -2.75 12.01
CA ILE A 249 -10.20 -3.32 13.13
C ILE A 249 -11.67 -2.86 13.04
N ARG A 250 -12.57 -3.84 13.00
CA ARG A 250 -14.04 -3.68 13.12
C ARG A 250 -14.47 -3.71 14.59
N GLN A 251 -15.67 -3.17 14.82
CA GLN A 251 -16.64 -3.35 15.93
C GLN A 251 -16.65 -2.18 16.94
N ALA A 252 -17.78 -1.74 17.51
CA ALA A 252 -19.22 -1.92 17.26
C ALA A 252 -19.97 -0.92 18.17
N GLY A 253 -21.21 -0.57 17.81
CA GLY A 253 -22.27 -0.19 18.76
C GLY A 253 -22.57 1.30 18.94
N ALA A 254 -23.71 1.74 18.41
CA ALA A 254 -24.80 2.38 19.18
C ALA A 254 -25.96 2.78 18.25
N SER A 255 -27.17 2.50 18.72
CA SER A 255 -28.48 2.53 18.05
C SER A 255 -28.97 3.94 17.62
N PRO A 256 -30.03 4.02 16.76
CA PRO A 256 -30.36 5.23 16.01
C PRO A 256 -31.30 6.19 16.75
N VAL A 257 -31.09 7.50 16.57
CA VAL A 257 -32.06 8.55 16.92
C VAL A 257 -33.06 8.70 15.78
N ARG A 258 -34.31 8.38 16.09
CA ARG A 258 -35.52 8.55 15.28
C ARG A 258 -35.88 10.04 15.22
N VAL A 259 -36.02 10.61 14.03
CA VAL A 259 -36.59 11.96 13.83
C VAL A 259 -37.96 11.82 13.19
N HIS A 260 -38.94 12.49 13.80
CA HIS A 260 -40.37 12.40 13.54
C HIS A 260 -40.78 12.77 12.10
N GLN A 261 -41.64 11.94 11.50
CA GLN A 261 -42.50 12.32 10.37
C GLN A 261 -43.83 12.87 10.91
N GLY A 262 -44.16 14.11 10.53
CA GLY A 262 -45.52 14.66 10.63
C GLY A 262 -46.23 14.56 9.27
N PRO A 263 -47.57 14.39 9.24
CA PRO A 263 -48.30 14.09 8.01
C PRO A 263 -48.87 15.36 7.34
N ALA A 264 -48.97 15.35 6.02
CA ALA A 264 -49.87 16.24 5.28
C ALA A 264 -50.35 15.58 3.97
N PRO A 265 -51.54 15.95 3.46
CA PRO A 265 -52.42 15.03 2.75
C PRO A 265 -52.61 15.32 1.25
N GLY A 266 -53.01 14.28 0.52
CA GLY A 266 -54.03 14.34 -0.54
C GLY A 266 -53.66 15.01 -1.87
N VAL A 267 -53.23 14.22 -2.85
CA VAL A 267 -53.44 14.53 -4.27
C VAL A 267 -53.88 13.25 -5.00
N THR A 268 -55.01 13.34 -5.67
CA THR A 268 -55.69 12.31 -6.47
C THR A 268 -54.91 11.91 -7.73
N PRO A 269 -54.91 10.63 -8.16
CA PRO A 269 -54.22 10.20 -9.36
C PRO A 269 -55.08 10.37 -10.64
N PRO A 270 -54.52 10.82 -11.78
CA PRO A 270 -55.18 10.73 -13.08
C PRO A 270 -55.03 9.33 -13.71
N ALA A 271 -56.03 8.94 -14.51
CA ALA A 271 -56.16 7.66 -15.19
C ALA A 271 -55.03 7.36 -16.20
N PRO A 272 -54.66 6.09 -16.41
CA PRO A 272 -53.54 5.71 -17.27
C PRO A 272 -53.85 5.80 -18.77
N ARG A 273 -52.87 6.27 -19.56
CA ARG A 273 -52.84 6.18 -21.02
C ARG A 273 -52.45 4.75 -21.47
N PRO A 274 -52.77 4.33 -22.70
CA PRO A 274 -52.52 2.96 -23.16
C PRO A 274 -51.02 2.66 -23.28
N VAL A 275 -50.59 1.54 -22.70
CA VAL A 275 -49.20 1.05 -22.77
C VAL A 275 -49.01 0.28 -24.07
N ALA A 276 -48.08 0.73 -24.90
CA ALA A 276 -47.58 -0.02 -26.05
C ALA A 276 -46.91 -1.33 -25.59
N ALA A 277 -47.18 -2.42 -26.31
CA ALA A 277 -46.69 -3.76 -26.00
C ALA A 277 -45.15 -3.80 -25.86
N GLN A 278 -44.67 -4.31 -24.72
CA GLN A 278 -43.25 -4.55 -24.48
C GLN A 278 -42.77 -5.76 -25.31
N PRO A 279 -41.58 -5.71 -25.94
CA PRO A 279 -40.96 -6.90 -26.53
C PRO A 279 -40.61 -7.92 -25.45
N PRO A 280 -40.58 -9.23 -25.77
CA PRO A 280 -40.40 -10.30 -24.79
C PRO A 280 -39.06 -10.20 -24.08
N ARG A 281 -39.07 -10.40 -22.75
CA ARG A 281 -37.87 -10.46 -21.91
C ARG A 281 -36.94 -11.58 -22.39
N PRO A 282 -35.60 -11.37 -22.41
CA PRO A 282 -34.65 -12.46 -22.56
C PRO A 282 -34.85 -13.49 -21.45
N ALA A 283 -34.79 -14.77 -21.82
CA ALA A 283 -34.94 -15.88 -20.89
C ALA A 283 -33.93 -15.79 -19.72
N PRO A 284 -34.33 -16.15 -18.49
CA PRO A 284 -33.38 -16.25 -17.38
C PRO A 284 -32.28 -17.28 -17.71
N PRO A 285 -31.03 -17.04 -17.28
CA PRO A 285 -29.96 -18.01 -17.48
C PRO A 285 -30.31 -19.34 -16.79
N PRO A 286 -29.86 -20.48 -17.34
CA PRO A 286 -30.20 -21.80 -16.82
C PRO A 286 -29.74 -21.94 -15.37
N ALA A 287 -30.58 -22.60 -14.57
CA ALA A 287 -30.28 -22.92 -13.18
C ALA A 287 -28.92 -23.64 -13.08
N PRO A 288 -28.09 -23.32 -12.06
CA PRO A 288 -26.80 -23.97 -11.89
C PRO A 288 -27.01 -25.48 -11.71
N ALA A 289 -26.20 -26.26 -12.45
CA ALA A 289 -26.23 -27.72 -12.42
C ALA A 289 -26.12 -28.28 -10.98
N PRO A 290 -26.74 -29.44 -10.69
CA PRO A 290 -26.61 -30.10 -9.40
C PRO A 290 -25.14 -30.37 -9.09
N MET A 291 -24.74 -30.19 -7.81
CA MET A 291 -23.37 -30.43 -7.37
C MET A 291 -23.00 -31.90 -7.62
N PRO A 292 -21.86 -32.19 -8.28
CA PRO A 292 -21.32 -33.55 -8.34
C PRO A 292 -20.96 -34.01 -6.92
N ALA A 293 -21.24 -35.28 -6.63
CA ALA A 293 -21.00 -35.90 -5.33
C ALA A 293 -19.58 -35.69 -4.80
N ALA A 294 -19.46 -35.51 -3.49
CA ALA A 294 -18.21 -35.50 -2.76
C ALA A 294 -17.51 -36.86 -2.89
N GLY A 295 -16.20 -36.86 -3.20
CA GLY A 295 -15.45 -38.09 -3.41
C GLY A 295 -14.32 -37.97 -4.42
N GLY A 296 -13.39 -37.03 -4.22
CA GLY A 296 -12.23 -36.91 -5.10
C GLY A 296 -10.97 -36.50 -4.34
N SER A 297 -9.82 -36.75 -4.95
CA SER A 297 -8.49 -36.39 -4.43
C SER A 297 -8.23 -34.88 -4.46
N TRP A 298 -9.14 -34.06 -4.96
CA TRP A 298 -8.93 -32.63 -5.04
C TRP A 298 -9.22 -31.95 -3.70
N ARG A 299 -8.48 -30.87 -3.47
CA ARG A 299 -8.62 -30.03 -2.30
C ARG A 299 -8.64 -28.57 -2.73
N ILE A 300 -9.28 -27.73 -1.92
CA ILE A 300 -9.25 -26.28 -2.10
C ILE A 300 -8.33 -25.66 -1.05
N GLN A 301 -7.46 -24.75 -1.46
CA GLN A 301 -6.61 -23.98 -0.57
C GLN A 301 -7.18 -22.58 -0.40
N LEU A 302 -7.56 -22.24 0.82
CA LEU A 302 -8.17 -20.95 1.16
C LEU A 302 -7.11 -19.88 1.47
N GLY A 303 -5.93 -20.30 1.94
CA GLY A 303 -4.81 -19.40 2.21
C GLY A 303 -3.61 -20.11 2.83
N ALA A 304 -2.49 -19.38 2.91
CA ALA A 304 -1.28 -19.79 3.63
C ALA A 304 -0.96 -18.72 4.68
N PHE A 305 -0.84 -19.14 5.93
CA PHE A 305 -0.71 -18.23 7.07
C PHE A 305 0.61 -18.48 7.81
N GLY A 306 1.38 -17.42 8.08
CA GLY A 306 2.57 -17.49 8.95
C GLY A 306 2.23 -17.69 10.43
N VAL A 307 0.98 -17.44 10.82
CA VAL A 307 0.46 -17.65 12.20
C VAL A 307 -0.77 -18.54 12.13
N ALA A 308 -0.74 -19.68 12.84
CA ALA A 308 -1.82 -20.68 12.79
C ALA A 308 -3.19 -20.13 13.23
N ALA A 309 -3.22 -19.22 14.21
CA ALA A 309 -4.45 -18.59 14.69
C ALA A 309 -5.22 -17.82 13.61
N ASN A 310 -4.53 -17.25 12.60
CA ASN A 310 -5.18 -16.58 11.48
C ASN A 310 -5.87 -17.57 10.54
N ALA A 311 -5.34 -18.80 10.42
CA ALA A 311 -5.99 -19.87 9.68
C ALA A 311 -7.28 -20.34 10.39
N ASP A 312 -7.25 -20.42 11.73
CA ASP A 312 -8.43 -20.75 12.54
C ASP A 312 -9.53 -19.68 12.41
N ALA A 313 -9.15 -18.40 12.47
CA ALA A 313 -10.06 -17.28 12.30
C ALA A 313 -10.70 -17.27 10.89
N LEU A 314 -9.95 -17.58 9.84
CA LEU A 314 -10.53 -17.71 8.49
C LEU A 314 -11.50 -18.89 8.44
N TRP A 315 -11.11 -20.06 8.96
CA TRP A 315 -11.95 -21.26 8.96
C TRP A 315 -13.28 -21.02 9.68
N ALA A 316 -13.25 -20.37 10.84
CA ALA A 316 -14.46 -20.04 11.61
C ALA A 316 -15.47 -19.18 10.82
N ARG A 317 -14.98 -18.31 9.92
CA ARG A 317 -15.81 -17.44 9.07
C ARG A 317 -16.38 -18.16 7.86
N VAL A 318 -15.71 -19.19 7.35
CA VAL A 318 -16.11 -19.87 6.10
C VAL A 318 -16.80 -21.22 6.33
N LYS A 319 -16.62 -21.86 7.49
CA LYS A 319 -17.15 -23.21 7.78
C LYS A 319 -18.67 -23.36 7.64
N GLY A 320 -19.43 -22.28 7.80
CA GLY A 320 -20.90 -22.29 7.71
C GLY A 320 -21.43 -22.20 6.27
N ARG A 321 -20.54 -22.17 5.28
CA ARG A 321 -20.90 -22.02 3.88
C ARG A 321 -21.17 -23.36 3.20
N PRO A 322 -22.13 -23.42 2.26
CA PRO A 322 -22.47 -24.66 1.57
C PRO A 322 -21.29 -25.24 0.77
N GLU A 323 -20.33 -24.42 0.34
CA GLU A 323 -19.14 -24.87 -0.40
C GLU A 323 -18.16 -25.69 0.45
N LEU A 324 -18.27 -25.62 1.78
CA LEU A 324 -17.39 -26.29 2.74
C LEU A 324 -18.13 -27.32 3.61
N ALA A 325 -19.46 -27.39 3.49
CA ALA A 325 -20.28 -28.34 4.22
C ALA A 325 -19.94 -29.78 3.79
N GLY A 326 -19.56 -30.63 4.73
CA GLY A 326 -19.18 -32.03 4.47
C GLY A 326 -17.73 -32.23 4.00
N HIS A 327 -16.92 -31.18 3.91
CA HIS A 327 -15.51 -31.26 3.51
C HIS A 327 -14.58 -31.07 4.72
N PRO A 328 -13.68 -32.03 5.01
CA PRO A 328 -12.82 -31.95 6.18
C PRO A 328 -11.78 -30.84 6.03
N ARG A 329 -11.52 -30.14 7.14
CA ARG A 329 -10.41 -29.19 7.25
C ARG A 329 -9.08 -29.94 7.21
N LEU A 330 -8.18 -29.49 6.36
CA LEU A 330 -6.81 -29.99 6.24
C LEU A 330 -5.83 -28.84 6.50
N ASN A 331 -5.00 -28.97 7.53
CA ASN A 331 -3.91 -28.04 7.80
C ASN A 331 -2.60 -28.68 7.32
N VAL A 332 -2.02 -28.17 6.24
CA VAL A 332 -0.74 -28.66 5.73
C VAL A 332 0.36 -27.67 6.12
N LYS A 333 1.30 -28.11 6.96
CA LYS A 333 2.50 -27.32 7.29
C LYS A 333 3.46 -27.33 6.10
N ALA A 334 3.86 -26.16 5.62
CA ALA A 334 4.83 -25.98 4.55
C ALA A 334 5.88 -24.97 5.02
N GLY A 335 6.96 -25.47 5.65
CA GLY A 335 7.97 -24.61 6.28
C GLY A 335 7.37 -23.77 7.41
N ALA A 336 7.60 -22.46 7.38
CA ALA A 336 7.09 -21.50 8.38
C ALA A 336 5.60 -21.13 8.21
N VAL A 337 4.90 -21.65 7.18
CA VAL A 337 3.49 -21.31 6.92
C VAL A 337 2.57 -22.52 7.03
N THR A 338 1.36 -22.29 7.53
CA THR A 338 0.27 -23.27 7.58
C THR A 338 -0.70 -23.01 6.43
N LYS A 339 -0.81 -23.93 5.48
CA LYS A 339 -1.78 -23.89 4.39
C LYS A 339 -3.12 -24.42 4.88
N LEU A 340 -4.14 -23.57 4.88
CA LEU A 340 -5.51 -23.93 5.21
C LEU A 340 -6.20 -24.49 3.96
N GLN A 341 -6.55 -25.77 4.02
CA GLN A 341 -7.18 -26.49 2.92
C GLN A 341 -8.48 -27.17 3.37
N ALA A 342 -9.37 -27.46 2.42
CA ALA A 342 -10.52 -28.35 2.61
C ALA A 342 -10.46 -29.46 1.57
N GLY A 343 -10.67 -30.70 2.00
CA GLY A 343 -10.47 -31.89 1.17
C GLY A 343 -11.75 -32.53 0.65
N ASN A 344 -11.57 -33.66 -0.05
CA ASN A 344 -12.65 -34.52 -0.55
C ASN A 344 -13.51 -33.90 -1.66
N TYR A 345 -12.91 -33.08 -2.53
CA TYR A 345 -13.57 -32.52 -3.70
C TYR A 345 -13.26 -33.35 -4.94
N SER A 346 -14.22 -33.42 -5.87
CA SER A 346 -13.91 -33.74 -7.27
C SER A 346 -13.20 -32.54 -7.92
N GLN A 347 -12.50 -32.75 -9.04
CA GLN A 347 -11.85 -31.64 -9.78
C GLN A 347 -12.83 -30.52 -10.12
N ALA A 348 -13.98 -30.89 -10.70
CA ALA A 348 -15.05 -29.95 -11.03
C ALA A 348 -15.66 -29.29 -9.78
N GLY A 349 -15.83 -30.07 -8.69
CA GLY A 349 -16.33 -29.57 -7.41
C GLY A 349 -15.40 -28.53 -6.76
N ALA A 350 -14.09 -28.78 -6.78
CA ALA A 350 -13.08 -27.86 -6.24
C ALA A 350 -13.04 -26.53 -7.02
N GLN A 351 -13.13 -26.59 -8.35
CA GLN A 351 -13.17 -25.41 -9.21
C GLN A 351 -14.46 -24.59 -8.98
N ALA A 352 -15.62 -25.25 -8.92
CA ALA A 352 -16.90 -24.61 -8.65
C ALA A 352 -16.94 -23.97 -7.24
N ALA A 353 -16.44 -24.67 -6.22
CA ALA A 353 -16.33 -24.15 -4.87
C ALA A 353 -15.42 -22.91 -4.82
N CYS A 354 -14.27 -22.94 -5.48
CA CYS A 354 -13.39 -21.78 -5.54
C CYS A 354 -13.97 -20.59 -6.32
N ALA A 355 -14.72 -20.82 -7.40
CA ALA A 355 -15.39 -19.74 -8.11
C ALA A 355 -16.41 -19.01 -7.23
N ARG A 356 -17.21 -19.76 -6.46
CA ARG A 356 -18.20 -19.21 -5.52
C ARG A 356 -17.56 -18.51 -4.33
N LEU A 357 -16.48 -19.08 -3.78
CA LEU A 357 -15.70 -18.46 -2.71
C LEU A 357 -15.06 -17.14 -3.16
N LYS A 358 -14.51 -17.09 -4.39
CA LYS A 358 -13.99 -15.86 -4.99
C LYS A 358 -15.08 -14.81 -5.22
N ALA A 359 -16.24 -15.22 -5.74
CA ALA A 359 -17.39 -14.33 -5.90
C ALA A 359 -17.87 -13.73 -4.57
N ALA A 360 -17.65 -14.46 -3.46
CA ALA A 360 -17.95 -13.99 -2.12
C ALA A 360 -16.78 -13.27 -1.40
N GLY A 361 -15.70 -12.97 -2.12
CA GLY A 361 -14.55 -12.21 -1.61
C GLY A 361 -13.50 -13.03 -0.85
N PHE A 362 -13.52 -14.36 -0.95
CA PHE A 362 -12.51 -15.23 -0.35
C PHE A 362 -11.47 -15.68 -1.38
N THR A 363 -10.21 -15.75 -0.97
CA THR A 363 -9.15 -16.37 -1.76
C THR A 363 -9.34 -17.88 -1.78
N CYS A 364 -9.28 -18.49 -2.97
CA CYS A 364 -9.41 -19.94 -3.12
C CYS A 364 -8.62 -20.42 -4.34
N VAL A 365 -7.86 -21.49 -4.18
CA VAL A 365 -7.14 -22.17 -5.26
C VAL A 365 -7.48 -23.65 -5.21
N ALA A 366 -8.01 -24.22 -6.30
CA ALA A 366 -8.21 -25.66 -6.42
C ALA A 366 -6.85 -26.30 -6.71
N VAL A 367 -6.45 -27.27 -5.90
CA VAL A 367 -5.19 -28.00 -6.08
C VAL A 367 -5.46 -29.50 -6.07
N PRO A 368 -4.74 -30.27 -6.90
CA PRO A 368 -4.75 -31.72 -6.79
C PRO A 368 -4.21 -32.09 -5.41
N GLY A 369 -4.83 -33.06 -4.75
CA GLY A 369 -4.35 -33.59 -3.49
C GLY A 369 -3.53 -34.83 -3.63
#